data_AF-A0A3A9VF38-F1
#
_entry.id   AF-A0A3A9VF38-F1
#
_cell.length_a   1.000
_cell.length_b   1.000
_cell.length_c   1.000
_cell.angle_alpha   90.00
_cell.angle_beta   90.00
_cell.angle_gamma   90.00
#
_symmetry.space_group_name_H-M   'P 1'
#
loop_
_entity.id
_entity.type
_entity.pdbx_description
1 polymer ?
#
loop_
_entity_poly.entity_id
_entity_poly.type
_entity_poly.pdbx_seq_one_letter_code
_entity_poly.pdbx_strand_id
1 'polypeptide(L)'
;MTQSELIIKSLTSVVTLAGILIGVYQFNKGQRKLQENELEQRAFELKKIHLGNQFEAISKFKEIQSIKYKETTETISSIIYADDYQPTECKHALKRFWQLYWVELSAVEDREVEAKMVELGEFIKKLQKVNFKNISTNDKKQLYSLGYSVAQTIKKSSKTWELPEGFKKQE
;
A
#
# COMPACT_ATOMS: atom_id res chain seq x y z
N MET A 1 26.31 42.03 -70.17
CA MET A 1 25.59 41.79 -68.90
C MET A 1 25.31 43.14 -68.30
N THR A 2 24.03 43.53 -68.21
CA THR A 2 23.65 44.86 -67.73
C THR A 2 23.78 44.92 -66.20
N GLN A 3 24.09 46.10 -65.65
CA GLN A 3 24.19 46.33 -64.19
C GLN A 3 22.95 45.82 -63.43
N SER A 4 21.77 45.94 -64.04
CA SER A 4 20.50 45.44 -63.50
C SER A 4 20.44 43.91 -63.37
N GLU A 5 21.01 43.15 -64.32
CA GLU A 5 21.05 41.69 -64.23
C GLU A 5 21.93 41.18 -63.10
N LEU A 6 23.05 41.87 -62.83
CA LEU A 6 23.95 41.56 -61.70
C LEU A 6 23.27 41.81 -60.35
N ILE A 7 22.57 42.93 -60.21
CA ILE A 7 21.84 43.29 -58.98
C ILE A 7 20.73 42.28 -58.71
N ILE A 8 19.91 41.94 -59.71
CA ILE A 8 18.80 40.98 -59.55
C ILE A 8 19.32 39.59 -59.17
N LYS A 9 20.39 39.10 -59.80
CA LYS A 9 20.99 37.80 -59.48
C LYS A 9 21.61 37.74 -58.08
N SER A 10 22.19 38.86 -57.61
CA SER A 10 22.72 38.93 -56.24
C SER A 10 21.59 38.89 -55.20
N LEU A 11 20.49 39.62 -55.45
CA LEU A 11 19.36 39.70 -54.53
C LEU A 11 18.62 38.36 -54.42
N THR A 12 18.38 37.67 -55.54
CA THR A 12 17.72 36.35 -55.53
C THR A 12 18.56 35.34 -54.74
N SER A 13 19.87 35.33 -54.92
CA SER A 13 20.78 34.45 -54.19
C SER A 13 20.72 34.67 -52.67
N VAL A 14 20.67 35.93 -52.22
CA VAL A 14 20.56 36.28 -50.79
C VAL A 14 19.21 35.85 -50.22
N VAL A 15 18.11 36.07 -50.95
CA VAL A 15 16.76 35.64 -50.51
C VAL A 15 16.68 34.12 -50.40
N THR A 16 17.25 33.39 -51.36
CA THR A 16 17.31 31.92 -51.31
C THR A 16 18.11 31.43 -50.09
N LEU A 17 19.28 32.02 -49.83
CA LEU A 17 20.09 31.67 -48.65
C LEU A 17 19.37 31.98 -47.34
N ALA A 18 18.71 33.13 -47.24
CA ALA A 18 17.92 33.51 -46.06
C ALA A 18 16.75 32.53 -45.83
N GLY A 19 16.04 32.13 -46.90
CA GLY A 19 14.96 31.15 -46.82
C GLY A 19 15.43 29.78 -46.31
N ILE A 20 16.57 29.30 -46.80
CA ILE A 20 17.17 28.04 -46.35
C ILE A 20 17.55 28.11 -44.86
N LEU A 21 18.20 29.19 -44.43
CA LEU A 21 18.61 29.38 -43.03
C LEU A 21 17.40 29.43 -42.08
N ILE A 22 16.33 30.14 -42.46
CA ILE A 22 15.08 30.18 -41.69
C ILE A 22 14.43 28.80 -41.63
N GLY A 23 14.40 28.07 -42.75
CA GLY A 23 13.87 26.70 -42.82
C GLY A 23 14.62 25.75 -41.90
N VAL A 24 15.95 25.76 -41.91
CA VAL A 24 16.78 24.93 -41.01
C VAL A 24 16.56 25.32 -39.54
N TYR A 25 16.48 26.62 -39.23
CA TYR A 25 16.19 27.07 -37.87
C TYR A 25 14.81 26.61 -37.38
N GLN A 26 13.76 26.77 -38.19
CA GLN A 26 12.41 26.32 -37.86
C GLN A 26 12.34 24.80 -37.71
N PHE A 27 13.00 24.05 -38.60
CA PHE A 27 13.06 22.60 -38.52
C PHE A 27 13.75 22.13 -37.23
N ASN A 28 14.91 22.69 -36.90
CA ASN A 28 15.64 22.33 -35.67
C ASN A 28 14.85 22.69 -34.41
N LYS A 29 14.19 23.86 -34.40
CA LYS A 29 13.29 24.27 -33.30
C LYS A 29 12.07 23.35 -33.16
N GLY A 30 11.50 22.90 -34.28
CA GLY A 30 10.39 21.95 -34.29
C GLY A 30 10.78 20.58 -33.74
N GLN A 31 11.93 20.06 -34.17
CA GLN A 31 12.47 18.77 -33.70
C GLN A 31 12.74 18.77 -32.19
N ARG A 32 13.31 19.87 -31.65
CA ARG A 32 13.54 20.00 -30.20
C ARG A 32 12.24 19.93 -29.39
N LYS A 33 11.19 20.64 -29.82
CA LYS A 33 9.88 20.60 -29.16
C LYS A 33 9.23 19.22 -29.22
N LEU A 34 9.36 18.52 -30.35
CA LEU A 34 8.82 17.16 -30.49
C LEU A 34 9.54 16.20 -29.53
N GLN A 35 10.87 16.28 -29.44
CA GLN A 35 11.65 15.49 -28.48
C GLN A 35 11.28 15.82 -27.03
N GLU A 36 11.14 17.10 -26.68
CA GLU A 36 10.69 17.53 -25.36
C GLU A 36 9.31 16.96 -25.02
N ASN A 37 8.34 17.06 -25.92
CA ASN A 37 6.99 16.50 -25.72
C ASN A 37 7.01 14.97 -25.60
N GLU A 38 7.80 14.26 -26.41
CA GLU A 38 7.96 12.81 -26.32
C GLU A 38 8.60 12.39 -24.99
N LEU A 39 9.60 13.13 -24.53
CA LEU A 39 10.25 12.90 -23.23
C LEU A 39 9.27 13.14 -22.08
N GLU A 40 8.48 14.21 -22.14
CA GLU A 40 7.43 14.52 -21.15
C GLU A 40 6.35 13.43 -21.13
N GLN A 41 5.89 12.99 -22.29
CA GLN A 41 4.92 11.89 -22.41
C GLN A 41 5.46 10.59 -21.82
N ARG A 42 6.70 10.21 -22.16
CA ARG A 42 7.34 9.02 -21.58
C ARG A 42 7.52 9.14 -20.08
N ALA A 43 7.95 10.31 -19.59
CA ALA A 43 8.09 10.55 -18.16
C ALA A 43 6.74 10.43 -17.43
N PHE A 44 5.67 10.95 -18.04
CA PHE A 44 4.30 10.84 -17.52
C PHE A 44 3.81 9.38 -17.51
N GLU A 45 4.02 8.62 -18.58
CA GLU A 45 3.67 7.20 -18.66
C GLU A 45 4.43 6.37 -17.61
N LEU A 46 5.74 6.59 -17.47
CA LEU A 46 6.54 5.91 -16.44
C LEU A 46 6.04 6.24 -15.03
N LYS A 47 5.71 7.51 -14.78
CA LYS A 47 5.12 7.94 -13.50
C LYS A 47 3.80 7.23 -13.24
N LYS A 48 2.93 7.12 -14.25
CA LYS A 48 1.64 6.42 -14.17
C LYS A 48 1.82 4.93 -13.87
N ILE A 49 2.75 4.26 -14.55
CA ILE A 49 3.05 2.84 -14.35
C ILE A 49 3.60 2.62 -12.93
N HIS A 50 4.59 3.41 -12.52
CA HIS A 50 5.18 3.29 -11.19
C HIS A 50 4.13 3.47 -10.08
N LEU A 51 3.24 4.44 -10.26
CA LEU A 51 2.15 4.72 -9.34
C LEU A 51 1.12 3.58 -9.31
N GLY A 52 0.78 3.01 -10.47
CA GLY A 52 -0.08 1.84 -10.57
C GLY A 52 0.48 0.64 -9.81
N ASN A 53 1.78 0.37 -9.99
CA ASN A 53 2.47 -0.72 -9.30
C ASN A 53 2.47 -0.53 -7.77
N GLN A 54 2.69 0.71 -7.28
CA GLN A 54 2.62 1.01 -5.85
C GLN A 54 1.22 0.79 -5.30
N PHE A 55 0.19 1.25 -6.00
CA PHE A 55 -1.20 1.06 -5.60
C PHE A 55 -1.59 -0.42 -5.55
N GLU A 56 -1.17 -1.19 -6.56
CA GLU A 56 -1.39 -2.64 -6.61
C GLU A 56 -0.70 -3.36 -5.45
N ALA A 57 0.55 -3.01 -5.14
CA ALA A 57 1.29 -3.58 -4.02
C ALA A 57 0.60 -3.31 -2.67
N ILE A 58 0.13 -2.07 -2.44
CA ILE A 58 -0.62 -1.71 -1.23
C ILE A 58 -1.94 -2.47 -1.15
N SER A 59 -2.66 -2.58 -2.27
CA SER A 59 -3.93 -3.30 -2.34
C SER A 59 -3.75 -4.78 -2.00
N LYS A 60 -2.72 -5.44 -2.56
CA LYS A 60 -2.35 -6.83 -2.23
C LYS A 60 -1.99 -6.99 -0.76
N PHE A 61 -1.17 -6.09 -0.22
CA PHE A 61 -0.84 -6.12 1.20
C PHE A 61 -2.09 -6.03 2.08
N LYS A 62 -3.03 -5.13 1.74
CA LYS A 62 -4.26 -4.92 2.50
C LYS A 62 -5.25 -6.06 2.36
N GLU A 63 -5.27 -6.75 1.23
CA GLU A 63 -6.01 -8.01 1.07
C GLU A 63 -5.48 -9.07 2.04
N ILE A 64 -4.16 -9.27 2.08
CA ILE A 64 -3.52 -10.21 3.02
C ILE A 64 -3.81 -9.81 4.47
N GLN A 65 -3.69 -8.53 4.80
CA GLN A 65 -4.02 -7.99 6.12
C GLN A 65 -5.47 -8.29 6.50
N SER A 66 -6.42 -8.04 5.60
CA SER A 66 -7.85 -8.31 5.82
C SER A 66 -8.14 -9.79 6.10
N ILE A 67 -7.51 -10.70 5.34
CA ILE A 67 -7.62 -12.15 5.55
C ILE A 67 -7.11 -12.52 6.95
N LYS A 68 -5.93 -12.04 7.33
CA LYS A 68 -5.33 -12.35 8.64
C LYS A 68 -6.09 -11.74 9.80
N TYR A 69 -6.62 -10.54 9.63
CA TYR A 69 -7.47 -9.88 10.63
C TYR A 69 -8.78 -10.63 10.84
N LYS A 70 -9.44 -11.04 9.75
CA LYS A 70 -10.65 -11.86 9.83
C LYS A 70 -10.37 -13.17 10.60
N GLU A 71 -9.36 -13.91 10.17
CA GLU A 71 -8.97 -15.17 10.77
C GLU A 71 -8.63 -15.04 12.26
N THR A 72 -7.94 -13.94 12.63
CA THR A 72 -7.63 -13.62 14.03
C THR A 72 -8.91 -13.38 14.84
N THR A 73 -9.83 -12.57 14.33
CA THR A 73 -11.09 -12.30 15.04
C THR A 73 -11.96 -13.55 15.20
N GLU A 74 -12.01 -14.42 14.19
CA GLU A 74 -12.73 -15.70 14.25
C GLU A 74 -12.09 -16.64 15.28
N THR A 75 -10.76 -16.78 15.25
CA THR A 75 -10.02 -17.62 16.19
C THR A 75 -10.19 -17.16 17.64
N ILE A 76 -10.09 -15.85 17.89
CA ILE A 76 -10.34 -15.26 19.20
C ILE A 76 -11.79 -15.50 19.62
N SER A 77 -12.75 -15.30 18.73
CA SER A 77 -14.17 -15.56 19.00
C SER A 77 -14.40 -17.00 19.47
N SER A 78 -13.79 -17.99 18.81
CA SER A 78 -13.87 -19.39 19.22
C SER A 78 -13.28 -19.66 20.60
N ILE A 79 -12.26 -18.91 21.03
CA ILE A 79 -11.66 -19.05 22.36
C ILE A 79 -12.57 -18.39 23.42
N ILE A 80 -13.03 -17.16 23.19
CA ILE A 80 -13.77 -16.40 24.21
C ILE A 80 -15.16 -17.00 24.48
N TYR A 81 -15.82 -17.51 23.43
CA TYR A 81 -17.15 -18.13 23.52
C TYR A 81 -17.12 -19.62 23.85
N ALA A 82 -15.95 -20.20 24.15
CA ALA A 82 -15.88 -21.59 24.58
C ALA A 82 -16.53 -21.78 25.96
N ASP A 83 -17.51 -22.67 26.04
CA ASP A 83 -18.14 -23.08 27.30
C ASP A 83 -17.19 -23.97 28.13
N ASP A 84 -16.47 -24.86 27.44
CA ASP A 84 -15.42 -25.72 27.96
C ASP A 84 -14.15 -25.59 27.10
N TYR A 85 -13.00 -25.64 27.77
CA TYR A 85 -11.67 -25.47 27.18
C TYR A 85 -10.91 -26.81 27.05
N GLN A 86 -11.47 -27.91 27.56
CA GLN A 86 -10.91 -29.25 27.38
C GLN A 86 -11.14 -29.89 25.99
N PRO A 87 -12.24 -29.62 25.27
CA PRO A 87 -12.50 -30.19 23.95
C PRO A 87 -11.40 -29.88 22.93
N THR A 88 -11.30 -30.75 21.92
CA THR A 88 -10.32 -30.67 20.84
C THR A 88 -10.40 -29.35 20.06
N GLU A 89 -11.61 -28.83 19.90
CA GLU A 89 -11.93 -27.62 19.17
C GLU A 89 -11.28 -26.39 19.83
N CYS A 90 -11.38 -26.26 21.16
CA CYS A 90 -10.76 -25.16 21.89
C CYS A 90 -9.23 -25.26 21.84
N LYS A 91 -8.67 -26.47 21.96
CA LYS A 91 -7.23 -26.71 21.81
C LYS A 91 -6.73 -26.34 20.41
N HIS A 92 -7.51 -26.62 19.37
CA HIS A 92 -7.20 -26.20 18.00
C HIS A 92 -7.24 -24.69 17.85
N ALA A 93 -8.27 -24.02 18.39
CA ALA A 93 -8.36 -22.55 18.37
C ALA A 93 -7.19 -21.90 19.10
N LEU A 94 -6.80 -22.42 20.28
CA LEU A 94 -5.62 -21.97 21.02
C LEU A 94 -4.33 -22.17 20.23
N LYS A 95 -4.15 -23.33 19.59
CA LYS A 95 -2.99 -23.57 18.71
C LYS A 95 -2.95 -22.59 17.54
N ARG A 96 -4.10 -22.35 16.90
CA ARG A 96 -4.21 -21.39 15.79
C ARG A 96 -3.91 -19.96 16.24
N PHE A 97 -4.41 -19.56 17.40
CA PHE A 97 -4.11 -18.26 18.01
C PHE A 97 -2.60 -18.06 18.13
N TRP A 98 -1.86 -19.06 18.65
CA TRP A 98 -0.42 -18.96 18.78
C TRP A 98 0.33 -18.92 17.43
N GLN A 99 -0.15 -19.62 16.41
CA GLN A 99 0.43 -19.54 15.06
C GLN A 99 0.26 -18.14 14.45
N LEU A 100 -0.93 -17.55 14.62
CA LEU A 100 -1.20 -16.19 14.19
C LEU A 100 -0.32 -15.20 14.96
N TYR A 101 -0.32 -15.29 16.28
CA TYR A 101 0.44 -14.42 17.19
C TYR A 101 1.94 -14.40 16.89
N TRP A 102 2.58 -15.55 16.72
CA TRP A 102 4.04 -15.60 16.59
C TRP A 102 4.57 -15.28 15.20
N VAL A 103 3.78 -15.51 14.15
CA VAL A 103 4.30 -15.47 12.77
C VAL A 103 3.36 -14.72 11.84
N GLU A 104 2.14 -15.22 11.66
CA GLU A 104 1.35 -14.80 10.50
C GLU A 104 0.78 -13.40 10.63
N LEU A 105 0.41 -12.99 11.86
CA LEU A 105 -0.12 -11.65 12.12
C LEU A 105 1.00 -10.60 12.18
N SER A 106 2.19 -10.99 12.68
CA SER A 106 3.38 -10.11 12.77
C SER A 106 3.83 -9.52 11.43
N ALA A 107 3.48 -10.18 10.31
CA ALA A 107 3.81 -9.71 8.96
C ALA A 107 2.92 -8.56 8.47
N VAL A 108 1.77 -8.33 9.10
CA VAL A 108 0.73 -7.41 8.59
C VAL A 108 0.12 -6.50 9.64
N GLU A 109 0.35 -6.74 10.93
CA GLU A 109 -0.21 -5.93 12.00
C GLU A 109 0.52 -4.60 12.20
N ASP A 110 -0.18 -3.65 12.79
CA ASP A 110 0.45 -2.45 13.33
C ASP A 110 0.77 -2.64 14.83
N ARG A 111 1.53 -1.68 15.37
CA ARG A 111 1.97 -1.71 16.77
C ARG A 111 0.83 -1.72 17.78
N GLU A 112 -0.34 -1.14 17.44
CA GLU A 112 -1.48 -1.12 18.36
C GLU A 112 -2.13 -2.51 18.41
N VAL A 113 -2.29 -3.17 17.26
CA VAL A 113 -2.81 -4.54 17.17
C VAL A 113 -1.86 -5.50 17.88
N GLU A 114 -0.56 -5.40 17.63
CA GLU A 114 0.48 -6.21 18.30
C GLU A 114 0.36 -6.07 19.82
N ALA A 115 0.30 -4.85 20.35
CA ALA A 115 0.20 -4.60 21.79
C ALA A 115 -1.04 -5.27 22.40
N LYS A 116 -2.20 -5.20 21.74
CA LYS A 116 -3.43 -5.87 22.22
C LYS A 116 -3.36 -7.38 22.10
N MET A 117 -2.72 -7.90 21.06
CA MET A 117 -2.46 -9.34 20.92
C MET A 117 -1.52 -9.85 22.02
N VAL A 118 -0.50 -9.09 22.41
CA VAL A 118 0.39 -9.41 23.54
C VAL A 118 -0.38 -9.44 24.86
N GLU A 119 -1.20 -8.42 25.15
CA GLU A 119 -2.04 -8.38 26.36
C GLU A 119 -2.95 -9.62 26.45
N LEU A 120 -3.63 -9.97 25.36
CA LEU A 120 -4.47 -11.15 25.28
C LEU A 120 -3.66 -12.44 25.42
N GLY A 121 -2.51 -12.53 24.75
CA GLY A 121 -1.63 -13.70 24.77
C GLY A 121 -1.10 -13.98 26.18
N GLU A 122 -0.63 -12.97 26.90
CA GLU A 122 -0.17 -13.13 28.28
C GLU A 122 -1.30 -13.60 29.21
N PHE A 123 -2.52 -13.11 29.00
CA PHE A 123 -3.67 -13.59 29.76
C PHE A 123 -4.02 -15.05 29.42
N ILE A 124 -3.99 -15.43 28.14
CA ILE A 124 -4.20 -16.82 27.71
C ILE A 124 -3.11 -17.74 28.30
N LYS A 125 -1.83 -17.33 28.29
CA LYS A 125 -0.73 -18.10 28.93
C LYS A 125 -1.00 -18.33 30.41
N LYS A 126 -1.49 -17.30 31.14
CA LYS A 126 -1.85 -17.42 32.55
C LYS A 126 -2.93 -18.50 32.74
N LEU A 127 -3.97 -18.50 31.91
CA LEU A 127 -5.05 -19.48 31.97
C LEU A 127 -4.58 -20.90 31.58
N GLN A 128 -3.65 -21.01 30.62
CA GLN A 128 -3.03 -22.28 30.22
C GLN A 128 -2.22 -22.92 31.35
N LYS A 129 -1.54 -22.13 32.19
CA LYS A 129 -0.78 -22.65 33.36
C LYS A 129 -1.66 -23.39 34.36
N VAL A 130 -2.93 -23.01 34.47
CA VAL A 130 -3.93 -23.71 35.31
C VAL A 130 -4.80 -24.67 34.49
N ASN A 131 -4.38 -24.98 33.26
CA ASN A 131 -5.08 -25.84 32.30
C ASN A 131 -6.55 -25.46 32.10
N PHE A 132 -6.87 -24.16 32.17
CA PHE A 132 -8.24 -23.65 32.12
C PHE A 132 -9.19 -24.35 33.11
N LYS A 133 -8.67 -24.93 34.20
CA LYS A 133 -9.50 -25.54 35.25
C LYS A 133 -10.05 -24.43 36.14
N ASN A 134 -11.36 -24.47 36.40
CA ASN A 134 -12.04 -23.54 37.30
C ASN A 134 -11.81 -22.05 36.95
N ILE A 135 -11.92 -21.69 35.66
CA ILE A 135 -11.86 -20.29 35.24
C ILE A 135 -12.95 -19.51 35.97
N SER A 136 -12.57 -18.47 36.71
CA SER A 136 -13.52 -17.64 37.41
C SER A 136 -14.38 -16.83 36.43
N THR A 137 -15.58 -16.43 36.85
CA THR A 137 -16.42 -15.51 36.05
C THR A 137 -15.69 -14.22 35.72
N ASN A 138 -14.79 -13.76 36.60
CA ASN A 138 -13.98 -12.57 36.36
C ASN A 138 -12.94 -12.82 35.26
N ASP A 139 -12.26 -13.97 35.27
CA ASP A 139 -11.31 -14.32 34.23
C ASP A 139 -11.99 -14.49 32.87
N LYS A 140 -13.20 -15.07 32.82
CA LYS A 140 -14.01 -15.10 31.59
C LYS A 140 -14.30 -13.68 31.09
N LYS A 141 -14.81 -12.78 31.96
CA LYS A 141 -15.08 -11.38 31.60
C LYS A 141 -13.83 -10.65 31.09
N GLN A 142 -12.68 -10.89 31.72
CA GLN A 142 -11.40 -10.31 31.30
C GLN A 142 -10.97 -10.85 29.93
N LEU A 143 -11.11 -12.16 29.68
CA LEU A 143 -10.83 -12.78 28.40
C LEU A 143 -11.68 -12.15 27.27
N TYR A 144 -12.99 -11.99 27.51
CA TYR A 144 -13.90 -11.29 26.60
C TYR A 144 -13.46 -9.85 26.34
N SER A 145 -13.14 -9.10 27.40
CA SER A 145 -12.72 -7.69 27.27
C SER A 145 -11.44 -7.53 26.44
N LEU A 146 -10.47 -8.40 26.64
CA LEU A 146 -9.21 -8.38 25.89
C LEU A 146 -9.42 -8.79 24.43
N GLY A 147 -10.17 -9.87 24.17
CA GLY A 147 -10.53 -10.28 22.81
C GLY A 147 -11.31 -9.20 22.04
N TYR A 148 -12.23 -8.53 22.73
CA TYR A 148 -12.96 -7.40 22.16
C TYR A 148 -12.05 -6.21 21.85
N SER A 149 -11.08 -5.90 22.72
CA SER A 149 -10.11 -4.82 22.49
C SER A 149 -9.23 -5.09 21.26
N VAL A 150 -8.81 -6.34 21.05
CA VAL A 150 -8.10 -6.75 19.82
C VAL A 150 -8.99 -6.49 18.60
N ALA A 151 -10.24 -6.95 18.61
CA ALA A 151 -11.17 -6.76 17.49
C ALA A 151 -11.43 -5.28 17.16
N GLN A 152 -11.56 -4.42 18.18
CA GLN A 152 -11.71 -2.97 18.00
C GLN A 152 -10.44 -2.35 17.37
N THR A 153 -9.26 -2.79 17.81
CA THR A 153 -7.99 -2.27 17.31
C THR A 153 -7.75 -2.71 15.88
N ILE A 154 -8.05 -3.97 15.54
CA ILE A 154 -8.09 -4.49 14.16
C ILE A 154 -9.03 -3.65 13.29
N LYS A 155 -10.23 -3.32 13.78
CA LYS A 155 -11.19 -2.46 13.07
C LYS A 155 -10.67 -1.06 12.84
N LYS A 156 -9.87 -0.50 13.76
CA LYS A 156 -9.22 0.80 13.59
C LYS A 156 -8.12 0.70 12.54
N SER A 157 -7.22 -0.28 12.69
CA SER A 157 -6.10 -0.57 11.79
C SER A 157 -6.54 -0.78 10.34
N SER A 158 -7.62 -1.52 10.11
CA SER A 158 -8.14 -1.82 8.77
C SER A 158 -8.70 -0.60 8.03
N LYS A 159 -9.04 0.47 8.77
CA LYS A 159 -9.52 1.73 8.18
C LYS A 159 -8.39 2.69 7.85
N THR A 160 -7.18 2.45 8.35
CA THR A 160 -6.04 3.33 8.09
C THR A 160 -5.48 3.01 6.70
N TRP A 161 -5.57 3.99 5.81
CA TRP A 161 -4.99 3.95 4.46
C TRP A 161 -4.05 5.14 4.30
N GLU A 162 -2.79 4.86 4.06
CA GLU A 162 -1.85 5.87 3.59
C GLU A 162 -1.81 5.78 2.06
N LEU A 163 -2.27 6.85 1.41
CA LEU A 163 -2.10 6.98 -0.03
C LEU A 163 -0.60 7.13 -0.35
N PRO A 164 -0.12 6.53 -1.45
CA PRO A 164 1.19 6.86 -1.98
C PRO A 164 1.37 8.37 -2.08
N GLU A 165 2.56 8.87 -1.79
CA GLU A 165 2.83 10.32 -1.76
C GLU A 165 2.39 11.04 -3.05
N GLY A 166 2.43 10.35 -4.19
CA GLY A 166 1.95 10.86 -5.48
C GLY A 166 0.43 11.13 -5.59
N PHE A 167 -0.38 10.69 -4.62
CA PHE A 167 -1.82 10.92 -4.54
C PHE A 167 -2.24 11.81 -3.36
N LYS A 168 -1.32 12.16 -2.46
CA LYS A 168 -1.59 13.19 -1.45
C LYS A 168 -1.79 14.50 -2.22
N LYS A 169 -2.95 15.16 -2.04
CA LYS A 169 -3.15 16.50 -2.60
C LYS A 169 -2.00 17.37 -2.13
N GLN A 170 -1.28 17.97 -3.07
CA GLN A 170 -0.38 19.07 -2.75
C GLN A 170 -1.30 20.22 -2.33
N GLU A 171 -1.35 20.50 -1.03
CA GLU A 171 -1.95 21.73 -0.50
C GLU A 171 -1.06 22.94 -0.80
#